data_AF-A0A7W6IHW0-F1
#
_entry.id   AF-A0A7W6IHW0-F1
#
_cell.length_a   1.000
_cell.length_b   1.000
_cell.length_c   1.000
_cell.angle_alpha   90.00
_cell.angle_beta   90.00
_cell.angle_gamma   90.00
#
_symmetry.space_group_name_H-M   'P 1'
#
loop_
_entity.id
_entity.type
_entity.pdbx_description
1 polymer ?
#
loop_
_entity_poly.entity_id
_entity_poly.type
_entity_poly.pdbx_seq_one_letter_code
_entity_poly.pdbx_strand_id
1 'polypeptide(L)'
;MESSARAGEGLVRAKFVALDTSHLCKLIHDRFERNSHKRNAAKAFEASLLEHGYVLFLCWHHFAELLTHGDQAVVAERIAYIRDLPMVAWVRSYNKDVSLGSIADILAAETEAAFTLPGPSALAVRDKVAQDIIKVGPGTEIVGPHEEMWLALQPVFSRQAEKSRKVVAISRSGFVDMSDTKISDLMTRALYKPDEAERNLKVLQARLAADIKARGDKRISDAKAVAAEFFAVVKEESSHVLATPGNAVLRHLVHQGLDEGDIGPEMTVGEATELIEFRKKLQVASRVNGIPFPDLKAKVSSSQIPSWIVEKSLVRHGQDLRERKGSDLVDGYLMCLSPYIDLTLIDKRTWENARRARSKSPEFSDLVGRVERSPDYSGVSNHLSAASPEKAAATR
;
A
#
# COMPACT_ATOMS: atom_id res chain seq x y z
N MET A 1 23.62 46.56 34.16
CA MET A 1 24.07 45.22 33.74
C MET A 1 23.16 44.22 34.41
N GLU A 2 22.23 43.65 33.66
CA GLU A 2 21.64 42.33 33.94
C GLU A 2 20.85 41.95 32.69
N SER A 3 21.53 41.18 31.84
CA SER A 3 20.97 40.56 30.65
C SER A 3 20.21 39.32 31.11
N SER A 4 18.89 39.38 31.02
CA SER A 4 18.03 38.20 31.15
C SER A 4 18.22 37.34 29.90
N ALA A 5 18.98 36.26 30.07
CA ALA A 5 19.07 35.19 29.10
C ALA A 5 17.69 34.49 29.00
N ARG A 6 17.05 34.62 27.83
CA ARG A 6 15.86 33.82 27.51
C ARG A 6 16.27 32.36 27.41
N ALA A 7 15.69 31.57 28.31
CA ALA A 7 15.77 30.13 28.35
C ALA A 7 15.22 29.50 27.06
N GLY A 8 15.85 28.38 26.69
CA GLY A 8 15.68 27.58 25.47
C GLY A 8 14.32 27.60 24.78
N GLU A 9 14.34 27.99 23.51
CA GLU A 9 13.35 27.56 22.52
C GLU A 9 13.38 26.03 22.46
N GLY A 10 12.34 25.38 22.97
CA GLY A 10 12.18 23.94 22.85
C GLY A 10 12.14 23.56 21.38
N LEU A 11 12.95 22.56 20.97
CA LEU A 11 12.90 22.01 19.62
C LEU A 11 11.47 21.55 19.33
N VAL A 12 10.79 22.24 18.40
CA VAL A 12 9.49 21.82 17.89
C VAL A 12 9.72 20.56 17.05
N ARG A 13 9.10 19.45 17.45
CA ARG A 13 9.11 18.22 16.65
C ARG A 13 8.42 18.49 15.32
N ALA A 14 9.13 18.21 14.22
CA ALA A 14 8.55 18.27 12.87
C ALA A 14 7.36 17.30 12.77
N LYS A 15 6.26 17.79 12.19
CA LYS A 15 5.08 16.97 11.86
C LYS A 15 5.17 16.52 10.41
N PHE A 16 4.67 15.33 10.11
CA PHE A 16 4.71 14.77 8.77
C PHE A 16 3.33 14.73 8.12
N VAL A 17 3.24 15.17 6.87
CA VAL A 17 2.01 15.12 6.08
C VAL A 17 2.23 14.38 4.77
N ALA A 18 1.47 13.30 4.55
CA ALA A 18 1.41 12.65 3.24
C ALA A 18 0.19 13.18 2.48
N LEU A 19 0.42 13.54 1.22
CA LEU A 19 -0.63 13.99 0.30
C LEU A 19 -0.88 12.87 -0.71
N ASP A 20 -2.15 12.60 -1.01
CA ASP A 20 -2.49 11.77 -2.16
C ASP A 20 -1.80 12.29 -3.43
N THR A 21 -1.44 11.36 -4.32
CA THR A 21 -0.71 11.70 -5.54
C THR A 21 -1.49 12.67 -6.42
N SER A 22 -2.83 12.67 -6.38
CA SER A 22 -3.62 13.67 -7.09
C SER A 22 -3.41 15.10 -6.56
N HIS A 23 -3.27 15.26 -5.24
CA HIS A 23 -2.93 16.54 -4.61
C HIS A 23 -1.52 16.98 -4.98
N LEU A 24 -0.55 16.07 -4.92
CA LEU A 24 0.84 16.34 -5.35
C LEU A 24 0.89 16.75 -6.82
N CYS A 25 0.21 16.04 -7.72
CA CYS A 25 0.17 16.37 -9.14
C CYS A 25 -0.34 17.80 -9.37
N LYS A 26 -1.41 18.19 -8.66
CA LYS A 26 -1.99 19.53 -8.81
C LYS A 26 -1.09 20.62 -8.20
N LEU A 27 -0.48 20.35 -7.05
CA LEU A 27 0.48 21.27 -6.42
C LEU A 27 1.66 21.56 -7.35
N ILE A 28 2.26 20.50 -7.89
CA ILE A 28 3.39 20.60 -8.82
C ILE A 28 2.98 21.36 -10.08
N HIS A 29 1.84 21.01 -10.67
CA HIS A 29 1.34 21.70 -11.85
C HIS A 29 1.16 23.22 -11.60
N ASP A 30 0.49 23.60 -10.52
CA ASP A 30 0.27 25.01 -10.18
C ASP A 30 1.58 25.76 -9.87
N ARG A 31 2.62 25.06 -9.39
CA ARG A 31 3.95 25.62 -9.11
C ARG A 31 4.69 26.07 -10.39
N PHE A 32 4.54 25.33 -11.49
CA PHE A 32 5.19 25.61 -12.79
C PHE A 32 4.27 26.33 -13.80
N GLU A 33 3.01 26.51 -13.47
CA GLU A 33 2.02 27.17 -14.32
C GLU A 33 2.38 28.61 -14.69
N ARG A 34 1.97 29.09 -15.88
CA ARG A 34 2.22 30.48 -16.32
C ARG A 34 1.35 31.53 -15.62
N ASN A 35 0.22 31.12 -15.06
CA ASN A 35 -0.67 31.97 -14.27
C ASN A 35 -0.06 32.28 -12.89
N SER A 36 0.17 33.57 -12.60
CA SER A 36 0.74 34.03 -11.34
C SER A 36 -0.12 33.71 -10.12
N HIS A 37 -1.44 33.70 -10.24
CA HIS A 37 -2.34 33.36 -9.12
C HIS A 37 -2.16 31.92 -8.67
N LYS A 38 -2.10 30.96 -9.62
CA LYS A 38 -1.86 29.55 -9.32
C LYS A 38 -0.48 29.32 -8.70
N ARG A 39 0.57 29.93 -9.25
CA ARG A 39 1.92 29.85 -8.66
C ARG A 39 1.98 30.41 -7.25
N ASN A 40 1.30 31.53 -6.99
CA ASN A 40 1.25 32.12 -5.66
C ASN A 40 0.45 31.25 -4.68
N ALA A 41 -0.61 30.58 -5.14
CA ALA A 41 -1.35 29.62 -4.31
C ALA A 41 -0.49 28.41 -3.91
N ALA A 42 0.26 27.83 -4.84
CA ALA A 42 1.20 26.73 -4.54
C ALA A 42 2.28 27.18 -3.53
N LYS A 43 2.88 28.35 -3.73
CA LYS A 43 3.87 28.93 -2.78
C LYS A 43 3.28 29.21 -1.40
N ALA A 44 2.04 29.73 -1.34
CA ALA A 44 1.37 29.99 -0.08
C ALA A 44 1.07 28.70 0.68
N PHE A 45 0.70 27.62 -0.02
CA PHE A 45 0.56 26.30 0.57
C PHE A 45 1.87 25.78 1.15
N GLU A 46 2.98 25.85 0.39
CA GLU A 46 4.32 25.46 0.87
C GLU A 46 4.75 26.26 2.10
N ALA A 47 4.51 27.58 2.10
CA ALA A 47 4.77 28.43 3.26
C ALA A 47 3.90 28.04 4.47
N SER A 48 2.64 27.68 4.25
CA SER A 48 1.72 27.25 5.31
C SER A 48 2.16 25.95 5.97
N LEU A 49 2.71 24.99 5.21
CA LEU A 49 3.32 23.78 5.78
C LEU A 49 4.43 24.14 6.76
N LEU A 50 5.36 25.00 6.35
CA LEU A 50 6.49 25.44 7.18
C LEU A 50 6.02 26.21 8.43
N GLU A 51 5.06 27.12 8.27
CA GLU A 51 4.49 27.91 9.37
C GLU A 51 3.86 27.01 10.45
N HIS A 52 3.22 25.91 10.04
CA HIS A 52 2.59 24.96 10.97
C HIS A 52 3.52 23.81 11.39
N GLY A 53 4.81 23.86 11.02
CA GLY A 53 5.81 22.84 11.36
C GLY A 53 5.63 21.49 10.66
N TYR A 54 4.93 21.47 9.53
CA TYR A 54 4.74 20.27 8.71
C TYR A 54 5.80 20.13 7.62
N VAL A 55 6.20 18.89 7.38
CA VAL A 55 7.10 18.46 6.31
C VAL A 55 6.36 17.47 5.43
N LEU A 56 6.45 17.66 4.10
CA LEU A 56 5.90 16.70 3.15
C LEU A 56 6.54 15.33 3.36
N PHE A 57 5.72 14.29 3.38
CA PHE A 57 6.14 12.90 3.52
C PHE A 57 5.91 12.15 2.21
N LEU A 58 6.97 11.53 1.69
CA LEU A 58 6.95 10.76 0.45
C LEU A 58 7.32 9.29 0.69
N CYS A 59 6.96 8.46 -0.28
CA CYS A 59 7.42 7.07 -0.36
C CYS A 59 7.53 6.71 -1.84
N TRP A 60 8.10 5.54 -2.13
CA TRP A 60 8.30 5.05 -3.49
C TRP A 60 7.03 5.08 -4.33
N HIS A 61 5.86 4.85 -3.74
CA HIS A 61 4.59 4.82 -4.45
C HIS A 61 4.16 6.20 -4.96
N HIS A 62 4.33 7.25 -4.15
CA HIS A 62 4.11 8.64 -4.60
C HIS A 62 5.02 8.94 -5.80
N PHE A 63 6.31 8.61 -5.66
CA PHE A 63 7.30 8.88 -6.69
C PHE A 63 7.00 8.14 -7.98
N ALA A 64 6.74 6.83 -7.90
CA ALA A 64 6.39 6.01 -9.05
C ALA A 64 5.16 6.56 -9.79
N GLU A 65 4.07 6.91 -9.09
CA GLU A 65 2.87 7.47 -9.72
C GLU A 65 3.12 8.84 -10.37
N LEU A 66 3.93 9.71 -9.75
CA LEU A 66 4.33 10.97 -10.35
C LEU A 66 5.09 10.77 -11.68
N LEU A 67 5.81 9.66 -11.86
CA LEU A 67 6.55 9.38 -13.09
C LEU A 67 5.74 8.61 -14.15
N THR A 68 4.47 8.26 -13.90
CA THR A 68 3.64 7.49 -14.87
C THR A 68 3.02 8.32 -15.99
N HIS A 69 3.15 9.66 -15.97
CA HIS A 69 2.51 10.54 -16.94
C HIS A 69 3.09 10.33 -18.35
N GLY A 70 2.27 10.47 -19.41
CA GLY A 70 2.72 10.23 -20.79
C GLY A 70 3.59 11.35 -21.38
N ASP A 71 3.46 12.56 -20.86
CA ASP A 71 4.27 13.73 -21.26
C ASP A 71 5.55 13.81 -20.43
N GLN A 72 6.71 13.74 -21.08
CA GLN A 72 8.02 13.83 -20.45
C GLN A 72 8.31 15.19 -19.83
N ALA A 73 7.76 16.29 -20.37
CA ALA A 73 7.94 17.62 -19.79
C ALA A 73 7.28 17.70 -18.41
N VAL A 74 6.06 17.14 -18.29
CA VAL A 74 5.35 17.04 -17.00
C VAL A 74 6.12 16.16 -16.01
N VAL A 75 6.73 15.07 -16.47
CA VAL A 75 7.56 14.21 -15.61
C VAL A 75 8.81 14.95 -15.13
N ALA A 76 9.47 15.70 -16.01
CA ALA A 76 10.64 16.51 -15.66
C ALA A 76 10.30 17.59 -14.62
N GLU A 77 9.16 18.28 -14.76
CA GLU A 77 8.67 19.23 -13.75
C GLU A 77 8.43 18.57 -12.38
N ARG A 78 7.89 17.35 -12.37
CA ARG A 78 7.68 16.58 -11.12
C ARG A 78 8.98 16.17 -10.45
N ILE A 79 9.97 15.74 -11.23
CA ILE A 79 11.32 15.42 -10.70
C ILE A 79 11.96 16.69 -10.14
N ALA A 80 11.96 17.78 -10.91
CA ALA A 80 12.51 19.07 -10.49
C ALA A 80 11.86 19.58 -9.20
N TYR A 81 10.53 19.47 -9.10
CA TYR A 81 9.81 19.82 -7.87
C TYR A 81 10.36 19.09 -6.65
N ILE A 82 10.47 17.76 -6.73
CA ILE A 82 10.94 16.95 -5.61
C ILE A 82 12.37 17.31 -5.27
N ARG A 83 13.26 17.44 -6.27
CA ARG A 83 14.65 17.82 -6.06
C ARG A 83 14.77 19.17 -5.33
N ASP A 84 13.94 20.14 -5.71
CA ASP A 84 13.99 21.50 -5.20
C ASP A 84 13.40 21.65 -3.78
N LEU A 85 12.82 20.57 -3.22
CA LEU A 85 12.36 20.59 -1.83
C LEU A 85 13.56 20.72 -0.87
N PRO A 86 13.65 21.80 -0.07
CA PRO A 86 14.76 21.99 0.87
C PRO A 86 14.72 20.98 2.02
N MET A 87 13.53 20.49 2.35
CA MET A 87 13.31 19.49 3.39
C MET A 87 12.08 18.66 3.03
N VAL A 88 12.25 17.34 3.07
CA VAL A 88 11.22 16.34 2.82
C VAL A 88 11.48 15.15 3.73
N ALA A 89 10.41 14.49 4.17
CA ALA A 89 10.47 13.25 4.93
C ALA A 89 10.11 12.08 4.01
N TRP A 90 10.68 10.90 4.26
CA TRP A 90 10.33 9.73 3.49
C TRP A 90 10.55 8.41 4.23
N VAL A 91 9.94 7.35 3.72
CA VAL A 91 10.19 5.98 4.19
C VAL A 91 11.64 5.61 3.90
N ARG A 92 12.40 5.22 4.93
CA ARG A 92 13.75 4.69 4.77
C ARG A 92 13.73 3.36 4.02
N SER A 93 14.62 3.18 3.05
CA SER A 93 14.80 1.87 2.41
C SER A 93 15.78 0.99 3.18
N TYR A 94 15.51 -0.32 3.16
CA TYR A 94 16.49 -1.35 3.56
C TYR A 94 17.60 -1.51 2.52
N ASN A 95 17.34 -1.17 1.25
CA ASN A 95 18.36 -1.16 0.23
C ASN A 95 19.17 0.14 0.31
N LYS A 96 20.44 0.04 0.71
CA LYS A 96 21.34 1.20 0.87
C LYS A 96 21.61 1.94 -0.44
N ASP A 97 21.39 1.30 -1.59
CA ASP A 97 21.55 1.90 -2.92
C ASP A 97 20.32 2.72 -3.35
N VAL A 98 19.21 2.63 -2.60
CA VAL A 98 17.97 3.33 -2.89
C VAL A 98 17.62 4.24 -1.72
N SER A 99 17.50 5.54 -1.97
CA SER A 99 17.15 6.50 -0.92
C SER A 99 15.70 6.38 -0.47
N LEU A 100 14.78 6.14 -1.40
CA LEU A 100 13.33 6.18 -1.19
C LEU A 100 12.72 4.78 -0.97
N GLY A 101 12.30 4.51 0.26
CA GLY A 101 11.63 3.28 0.65
C GLY A 101 10.16 3.20 0.24
N SER A 102 9.65 1.99 0.27
CA SER A 102 8.33 1.56 -0.17
C SER A 102 7.53 0.95 1.00
N ILE A 103 6.29 0.56 0.73
CA ILE A 103 5.49 -0.24 1.68
C ILE A 103 6.14 -1.58 2.03
N ALA A 104 6.98 -2.14 1.14
CA ALA A 104 7.71 -3.36 1.44
C ALA A 104 8.77 -3.13 2.53
N ASP A 105 9.37 -1.94 2.59
CA ASP A 105 10.32 -1.56 3.64
C ASP A 105 9.61 -1.35 4.99
N ILE A 106 8.41 -0.76 4.98
CA ILE A 106 7.55 -0.70 6.19
C ILE A 106 7.21 -2.11 6.66
N LEU A 107 6.72 -2.98 5.77
CA LEU A 107 6.41 -4.37 6.11
C LEU A 107 7.63 -5.12 6.66
N ALA A 108 8.81 -4.91 6.09
CA ALA A 108 10.05 -5.51 6.55
C ALA A 108 10.43 -5.05 7.96
N ALA A 109 10.30 -3.75 8.24
CA ALA A 109 10.52 -3.17 9.56
C ALA A 109 9.51 -3.67 10.59
N GLU A 110 8.23 -3.72 10.24
CA GLU A 110 7.17 -4.26 11.10
C GLU A 110 7.41 -5.73 11.42
N THR A 111 7.83 -6.51 10.42
CA THR A 111 8.15 -7.93 10.59
C THR A 111 9.38 -8.14 11.46
N GLU A 112 10.42 -7.33 11.28
CA GLU A 112 11.63 -7.36 12.11
C GLU A 112 11.30 -6.97 13.58
N ALA A 113 10.49 -5.94 13.78
CA ALA A 113 10.04 -5.53 15.10
C ALA A 113 9.15 -6.61 15.77
N ALA A 114 8.22 -7.21 15.03
CA ALA A 114 7.40 -8.32 15.51
C ALA A 114 8.23 -9.56 15.88
N PHE A 115 9.27 -9.83 15.09
CA PHE A 115 10.20 -10.93 15.32
C PHE A 115 11.11 -10.69 16.53
N THR A 116 11.56 -9.47 16.77
CA THR A 116 12.53 -9.17 17.85
C THR A 116 11.88 -9.00 19.21
N LEU A 117 10.67 -8.41 19.27
CA LEU A 117 9.95 -8.20 20.52
C LEU A 117 9.29 -9.49 21.04
N PRO A 118 9.15 -9.68 22.36
CA PRO A 118 8.45 -10.82 22.95
C PRO A 118 6.93 -10.61 22.92
N GLY A 119 6.22 -11.34 22.05
CA GLY A 119 4.75 -11.32 21.97
C GLY A 119 4.13 -9.92 21.79
N PRO A 120 4.68 -9.05 20.91
CA PRO A 120 4.24 -7.66 20.82
C PRO A 120 2.80 -7.53 20.29
N SER A 121 2.11 -6.49 20.74
CA SER A 121 0.91 -5.99 20.07
C SER A 121 1.27 -5.21 18.79
N ALA A 122 0.31 -5.03 17.89
CA ALA A 122 0.52 -4.20 16.70
C ALA A 122 0.93 -2.76 17.04
N LEU A 123 0.43 -2.19 18.15
CA LEU A 123 0.85 -0.87 18.62
C LEU A 123 2.33 -0.85 19.02
N ALA A 124 2.80 -1.86 19.75
CA ALA A 124 4.19 -1.97 20.15
C ALA A 124 5.13 -2.14 18.93
N VAL A 125 4.72 -2.92 17.93
CA VAL A 125 5.43 -3.03 16.64
C VAL A 125 5.50 -1.67 15.95
N ARG A 126 4.37 -0.97 15.83
CA ARG A 126 4.29 0.36 15.23
C ARG A 126 5.21 1.34 15.94
N ASP A 127 5.17 1.40 17.27
CA ASP A 127 5.99 2.31 18.07
C ASP A 127 7.49 2.02 17.91
N LYS A 128 7.86 0.74 17.81
CA LYS A 128 9.25 0.34 17.54
C LYS A 128 9.70 0.77 16.14
N VAL A 129 8.89 0.56 15.11
CA VAL A 129 9.19 0.93 13.72
C VAL A 129 9.27 2.44 13.54
N ALA A 130 8.38 3.19 14.18
CA ALA A 130 8.31 4.65 14.10
C ALA A 130 9.61 5.36 14.54
N GLN A 131 10.48 4.68 15.31
CA GLN A 131 11.75 5.22 15.76
C GLN A 131 12.77 5.41 14.62
N ASP A 132 12.66 4.64 13.53
CA ASP A 132 13.72 4.58 12.51
C ASP A 132 13.22 4.54 11.05
N ILE A 133 11.94 4.27 10.82
CA ILE A 133 11.39 4.13 9.46
C ILE A 133 11.34 5.44 8.67
N ILE A 134 11.44 6.59 9.34
CA ILE A 134 11.37 7.90 8.71
C ILE A 134 12.79 8.48 8.58
N LYS A 135 13.13 8.91 7.37
CA LYS A 135 14.30 9.74 7.08
C LYS A 135 13.85 11.15 6.70
N VAL A 136 14.64 12.15 7.05
CA VAL A 136 14.41 13.56 6.70
C VAL A 136 15.68 14.11 6.09
N GLY A 137 15.55 14.91 5.03
CA GLY A 137 16.66 15.51 4.31
C GLY A 137 16.19 16.33 3.10
N PRO A 138 17.11 16.85 2.29
CA PRO A 138 16.76 17.58 1.07
C PRO A 138 16.26 16.62 -0.02
N GLY A 139 15.41 17.11 -0.91
CA GLY A 139 14.86 16.33 -2.01
C GLY A 139 15.91 15.84 -3.02
N THR A 140 17.09 16.49 -3.05
CA THR A 140 18.26 16.02 -3.81
C THR A 140 18.73 14.63 -3.39
N GLU A 141 18.53 14.21 -2.13
CA GLU A 141 18.84 12.84 -1.69
C GLU A 141 17.85 11.80 -2.24
N ILE A 142 16.59 12.20 -2.49
CA ILE A 142 15.58 11.32 -3.09
C ILE A 142 15.87 11.13 -4.58
N VAL A 143 16.06 12.24 -5.30
CA VAL A 143 16.25 12.22 -6.76
C VAL A 143 17.64 11.71 -7.14
N GLY A 144 18.65 12.00 -6.33
CA GLY A 144 20.04 11.69 -6.63
C GLY A 144 20.61 12.55 -7.77
N PRO A 145 21.86 12.27 -8.20
CA PRO A 145 22.59 13.12 -9.15
C PRO A 145 22.19 12.93 -10.63
N HIS A 146 21.44 11.87 -10.96
CA HIS A 146 21.15 11.46 -12.35
C HIS A 146 19.65 11.54 -12.67
N GLU A 147 19.13 12.74 -12.93
CA GLU A 147 17.70 12.97 -13.20
C GLU A 147 17.22 12.29 -14.49
N GLU A 148 18.09 12.26 -15.49
CA GLU A 148 17.87 11.63 -16.80
C GLU A 148 17.52 10.15 -16.69
N MET A 149 18.02 9.47 -15.66
CA MET A 149 17.72 8.07 -15.39
C MET A 149 16.24 7.87 -15.08
N TRP A 150 15.61 8.79 -14.35
CA TRP A 150 14.18 8.69 -14.01
C TRP A 150 13.29 8.82 -15.23
N LEU A 151 13.66 9.71 -16.17
CA LEU A 151 12.97 9.82 -17.46
C LEU A 151 13.12 8.54 -18.27
N ALA A 152 14.30 7.91 -18.27
CA ALA A 152 14.52 6.64 -18.95
C ALA A 152 13.71 5.48 -18.33
N LEU A 153 13.39 5.55 -17.03
CA LEU A 153 12.59 4.56 -16.32
C LEU A 153 11.07 4.77 -16.46
N GLN A 154 10.61 5.87 -17.04
CA GLN A 154 9.18 6.16 -17.28
C GLN A 154 8.42 4.96 -17.88
N PRO A 155 8.90 4.24 -18.93
CA PRO A 155 8.20 3.09 -19.48
C PRO A 155 8.05 1.93 -18.49
N VAL A 156 8.98 1.79 -17.53
CA VAL A 156 8.90 0.79 -16.46
C VAL A 156 7.76 1.13 -15.52
N PHE A 157 7.64 2.39 -15.09
CA PHE A 157 6.54 2.86 -14.24
C PHE A 157 5.18 2.72 -14.93
N SER A 158 5.08 3.06 -16.22
CA SER A 158 3.84 2.89 -16.98
C SER A 158 3.40 1.42 -17.07
N ARG A 159 4.33 0.49 -17.32
CA ARG A 159 4.06 -0.96 -17.30
C ARG A 159 3.63 -1.45 -15.92
N GLN A 160 4.28 -0.97 -14.87
CA GLN A 160 3.91 -1.31 -13.49
C GLN A 160 2.50 -0.82 -13.16
N ALA A 161 2.14 0.40 -13.56
CA ALA A 161 0.79 0.93 -13.38
C ALA A 161 -0.27 0.14 -14.16
N GLU A 162 0.06 -0.36 -15.36
CA GLU A 162 -0.81 -1.29 -16.10
C GLU A 162 -1.00 -2.61 -15.36
N LYS A 163 0.09 -3.20 -14.87
CA LYS A 163 0.03 -4.42 -14.06
C LYS A 163 -0.82 -4.24 -12.82
N SER A 164 -0.68 -3.12 -12.09
CA SER A 164 -1.51 -2.80 -10.92
C SER A 164 -3.01 -2.75 -11.26
N ARG A 165 -3.38 -2.16 -12.41
CA ARG A 165 -4.78 -2.17 -12.89
C ARG A 165 -5.31 -3.58 -13.08
N LYS A 166 -4.54 -4.46 -13.73
CA LYS A 166 -4.91 -5.87 -13.94
C LYS A 166 -5.07 -6.61 -12.61
N VAL A 167 -4.12 -6.42 -11.69
CA VAL A 167 -4.15 -7.04 -10.35
C VAL A 167 -5.40 -6.63 -9.58
N VAL A 168 -5.73 -5.33 -9.52
CA VAL A 168 -6.94 -4.85 -8.83
C VAL A 168 -8.22 -5.40 -9.49
N ALA A 169 -8.27 -5.43 -10.82
CA ALA A 169 -9.43 -5.92 -11.54
C ALA A 169 -9.70 -7.42 -11.27
N ILE A 170 -8.65 -8.23 -11.16
CA ILE A 170 -8.75 -9.66 -10.87
C ILE A 170 -9.01 -9.90 -9.38
N SER A 171 -8.22 -9.31 -8.48
CA SER A 171 -8.28 -9.61 -7.03
C SER A 171 -9.58 -9.17 -6.37
N ARG A 172 -10.23 -8.15 -6.93
CA ARG A 172 -11.55 -7.68 -6.46
C ARG A 172 -12.70 -8.38 -7.16
N SER A 173 -12.44 -9.22 -8.16
CA SER A 173 -13.48 -9.93 -8.90
C SER A 173 -14.12 -11.02 -8.05
N GLY A 174 -15.45 -11.01 -7.98
CA GLY A 174 -16.25 -12.06 -7.35
C GLY A 174 -16.61 -13.18 -8.31
N PHE A 175 -15.82 -13.39 -9.37
CA PHE A 175 -16.13 -14.38 -10.42
C PHE A 175 -16.22 -15.82 -9.89
N VAL A 176 -15.58 -16.08 -8.74
CA VAL A 176 -15.71 -17.31 -7.94
C VAL A 176 -15.94 -16.88 -6.49
N ASP A 177 -17.18 -17.00 -6.03
CA ASP A 177 -17.52 -16.75 -4.62
C ASP A 177 -17.48 -18.07 -3.85
N MET A 178 -16.35 -18.31 -3.19
CA MET A 178 -16.09 -19.52 -2.40
C MET A 178 -15.49 -19.21 -1.04
N SER A 179 -15.41 -17.94 -0.63
CA SER A 179 -14.69 -17.54 0.59
C SER A 179 -15.18 -18.30 1.83
N ASP A 180 -16.48 -18.54 1.91
CA ASP A 180 -17.14 -19.15 3.07
C ASP A 180 -17.20 -20.69 2.98
N THR A 181 -16.69 -21.27 1.88
CA THR A 181 -16.66 -22.73 1.72
C THR A 181 -15.57 -23.32 2.60
N LYS A 182 -15.90 -24.35 3.39
CA LYS A 182 -14.93 -25.09 4.19
C LYS A 182 -14.02 -25.94 3.31
N ILE A 183 -12.75 -26.08 3.70
CA ILE A 183 -11.79 -26.93 2.99
C ILE A 183 -12.26 -28.40 2.99
N SER A 184 -12.86 -28.89 4.09
CA SER A 184 -13.44 -30.24 4.16
C SER A 184 -14.44 -30.53 3.05
N ASP A 185 -15.28 -29.54 2.71
CA ASP A 185 -16.33 -29.67 1.70
C ASP A 185 -15.73 -29.70 0.28
N LEU A 186 -14.56 -29.09 0.09
CA LEU A 186 -13.82 -29.18 -1.17
C LEU A 186 -13.08 -30.50 -1.31
N MET A 187 -12.54 -31.01 -0.22
CA MET A 187 -11.80 -32.27 -0.21
C MET A 187 -12.69 -33.48 -0.55
N THR A 188 -13.98 -33.40 -0.29
CA THR A 188 -14.96 -34.46 -0.56
C THR A 188 -15.58 -34.38 -1.96
N ARG A 189 -15.37 -33.27 -2.69
CA ARG A 189 -15.88 -33.12 -4.05
C ARG A 189 -15.09 -33.97 -5.03
N ALA A 190 -15.81 -34.67 -5.90
CA ALA A 190 -15.21 -35.36 -7.02
C ALA A 190 -14.52 -34.34 -7.94
N LEU A 191 -13.28 -34.65 -8.35
CA LEU A 191 -12.60 -33.87 -9.37
C LEU A 191 -13.36 -33.97 -10.69
N TYR A 192 -13.44 -32.85 -11.41
CA TYR A 192 -14.00 -32.85 -12.76
C TYR A 192 -13.21 -33.78 -13.68
N LYS A 193 -13.91 -34.43 -14.61
CA LYS A 193 -13.25 -35.08 -15.74
C LYS A 193 -12.50 -34.01 -16.57
N PRO A 194 -11.40 -34.35 -17.28
CA PRO A 194 -10.60 -33.36 -18.02
C PRO A 194 -11.43 -32.44 -18.92
N ASP A 195 -12.38 -33.00 -19.68
CA ASP A 195 -13.26 -32.22 -20.57
C ASP A 195 -14.21 -31.28 -19.81
N GLU A 196 -14.72 -31.70 -18.66
CA GLU A 196 -15.55 -30.86 -17.79
C GLU A 196 -14.72 -29.75 -17.13
N ALA A 197 -13.51 -30.07 -16.68
CA ALA A 197 -12.59 -29.10 -16.11
C ALA A 197 -12.25 -28.00 -17.13
N GLU A 198 -11.97 -28.38 -18.38
CA GLU A 198 -11.69 -27.40 -19.44
C GLU A 198 -12.91 -26.52 -19.76
N ARG A 199 -14.11 -27.12 -19.85
CA ARG A 199 -15.35 -26.35 -20.04
C ARG A 199 -15.60 -25.38 -18.88
N ASN A 200 -15.41 -25.83 -17.65
CA ASN A 200 -15.58 -24.99 -16.46
C ASN A 200 -14.56 -23.84 -16.43
N LEU A 201 -13.29 -24.10 -16.74
CA LEU A 201 -12.28 -23.04 -16.84
C LEU A 201 -12.65 -21.99 -17.90
N LYS A 202 -13.15 -22.40 -19.07
CA LYS A 202 -13.66 -21.47 -20.11
C LYS A 202 -14.83 -20.63 -19.59
N VAL A 203 -15.75 -21.23 -18.83
CA VAL A 203 -16.87 -20.50 -18.21
C VAL A 203 -16.37 -19.48 -17.19
N LEU A 204 -15.44 -19.86 -16.31
CA LEU A 204 -14.87 -18.96 -15.31
C LEU A 204 -14.07 -17.81 -15.97
N GLN A 205 -13.31 -18.09 -17.03
CA GLN A 205 -12.61 -17.09 -17.81
C GLN A 205 -13.58 -16.08 -18.44
N ALA A 206 -14.69 -16.55 -19.02
CA ALA A 206 -15.71 -15.67 -19.58
C ALA A 206 -16.39 -14.80 -18.51
N ARG A 207 -16.66 -15.36 -17.33
CA ARG A 207 -17.21 -14.60 -16.17
C ARG A 207 -16.25 -13.53 -15.70
N LEU A 208 -14.97 -13.85 -15.52
CA LEU A 208 -13.95 -12.88 -15.14
C LEU A 208 -13.84 -11.76 -16.18
N ALA A 209 -13.78 -12.08 -17.47
CA ALA A 209 -13.73 -11.08 -18.54
C ALA A 209 -14.97 -10.16 -18.53
N ALA A 210 -16.16 -10.71 -18.27
CA ALA A 210 -17.39 -9.93 -18.15
C ALA A 210 -17.35 -9.00 -16.92
N ASP A 211 -16.88 -9.47 -15.77
CA ASP A 211 -16.75 -8.67 -14.56
C ASP A 211 -15.72 -7.54 -14.71
N ILE A 212 -14.55 -7.83 -15.29
CA ILE A 212 -13.53 -6.82 -15.60
C ILE A 212 -14.09 -5.78 -16.57
N LYS A 213 -14.83 -6.18 -17.60
CA LYS A 213 -15.45 -5.24 -18.54
C LYS A 213 -16.50 -4.36 -17.89
N ALA A 214 -17.30 -4.91 -16.98
CA ALA A 214 -18.39 -4.20 -16.34
C ALA A 214 -17.92 -3.27 -15.20
N ARG A 215 -16.90 -3.70 -14.45
CA ARG A 215 -16.52 -3.09 -13.17
C ARG A 215 -15.04 -2.76 -13.04
N GLY A 216 -14.17 -3.25 -13.92
CA GLY A 216 -12.73 -2.97 -13.88
C GLY A 216 -12.40 -1.53 -14.26
N ASP A 217 -11.13 -1.16 -14.10
CA ASP A 217 -10.61 0.14 -14.52
C ASP A 217 -10.81 0.33 -16.02
N LYS A 218 -11.45 1.44 -16.42
CA LYS A 218 -11.77 1.73 -17.83
C LYS A 218 -10.55 1.84 -18.76
N ARG A 219 -9.35 1.98 -18.20
CA ARG A 219 -8.09 1.98 -18.96
C ARG A 219 -7.63 0.58 -19.35
N ILE A 220 -8.30 -0.48 -18.89
CA ILE A 220 -8.09 -1.85 -19.38
C ILE A 220 -8.81 -1.98 -20.72
N SER A 221 -8.04 -2.00 -21.81
CA SER A 221 -8.57 -2.05 -23.17
C SER A 221 -9.13 -3.42 -23.56
N ASP A 222 -8.52 -4.50 -23.09
CA ASP A 222 -8.91 -5.88 -23.42
C ASP A 222 -9.11 -6.74 -22.16
N ALA A 223 -10.34 -6.74 -21.65
CA ALA A 223 -10.74 -7.57 -20.52
C ALA A 223 -10.64 -9.09 -20.80
N LYS A 224 -10.79 -9.52 -22.07
CA LYS A 224 -10.69 -10.93 -22.45
C LYS A 224 -9.24 -11.41 -22.40
N ALA A 225 -8.32 -10.60 -22.91
CA ALA A 225 -6.89 -10.90 -22.85
C ALA A 225 -6.40 -10.98 -21.39
N VAL A 226 -6.81 -10.05 -20.53
CA VAL A 226 -6.44 -10.08 -19.09
C VAL A 226 -6.96 -11.36 -18.42
N ALA A 227 -8.21 -11.74 -18.66
CA ALA A 227 -8.74 -12.99 -18.13
C ALA A 227 -8.01 -14.22 -18.70
N ALA A 228 -7.70 -14.23 -20.01
CA ALA A 228 -6.96 -15.33 -20.63
C ALA A 228 -5.55 -15.50 -20.04
N GLU A 229 -4.83 -14.39 -19.85
CA GLU A 229 -3.49 -14.36 -19.22
C GLU A 229 -3.54 -14.96 -17.82
N PHE A 230 -4.50 -14.55 -16.99
CA PHE A 230 -4.69 -15.10 -15.65
C PHE A 230 -4.96 -16.61 -15.67
N PHE A 231 -5.90 -17.07 -16.49
CA PHE A 231 -6.26 -18.49 -16.56
C PHE A 231 -5.18 -19.37 -17.20
N ALA A 232 -4.29 -18.81 -18.03
CA ALA A 232 -3.11 -19.52 -18.52
C ALA A 232 -2.18 -19.89 -17.34
N VAL A 233 -1.91 -18.94 -16.44
CA VAL A 233 -1.14 -19.18 -15.21
C VAL A 233 -1.83 -20.21 -14.32
N VAL A 234 -3.15 -20.07 -14.08
CA VAL A 234 -3.91 -21.05 -13.28
C VAL A 234 -3.82 -22.46 -13.87
N LYS A 235 -3.90 -22.60 -15.21
CA LYS A 235 -3.82 -23.90 -15.88
C LYS A 235 -2.44 -24.53 -15.72
N GLU A 236 -1.39 -23.75 -15.87
CA GLU A 236 0.00 -24.18 -15.67
C GLU A 236 0.20 -24.67 -14.23
N GLU A 237 -0.16 -23.87 -13.22
CA GLU A 237 -0.05 -24.25 -11.81
C GLU A 237 -0.89 -25.50 -11.46
N SER A 238 -2.10 -25.61 -12.00
CA SER A 238 -2.99 -26.75 -11.74
C SER A 238 -2.44 -28.08 -12.29
N SER A 239 -1.71 -28.03 -13.41
CA SER A 239 -1.17 -29.24 -14.03
C SER A 239 -0.13 -29.94 -13.15
N HIS A 240 0.71 -29.16 -12.46
CA HIS A 240 1.68 -29.68 -11.49
C HIS A 240 1.00 -30.29 -10.28
N VAL A 241 -0.06 -29.66 -9.78
CA VAL A 241 -0.81 -30.16 -8.62
C VAL A 241 -1.51 -31.46 -8.94
N LEU A 242 -2.12 -31.64 -10.11
CA LEU A 242 -2.89 -32.85 -10.43
C LEU A 242 -2.03 -34.10 -10.69
N ALA A 243 -0.77 -33.94 -11.10
CA ALA A 243 0.12 -35.06 -11.45
C ALA A 243 0.63 -35.89 -10.26
N THR A 244 0.52 -35.38 -9.03
CA THR A 244 0.98 -36.10 -7.82
C THR A 244 -0.14 -37.02 -7.26
N PRO A 245 0.14 -38.07 -6.48
CA PRO A 245 -0.89 -38.81 -5.73
C PRO A 245 -1.44 -38.01 -4.53
N GLY A 246 -2.69 -38.25 -4.11
CA GLY A 246 -3.29 -37.66 -2.89
C GLY A 246 -4.42 -36.65 -3.14
N ASN A 247 -4.90 -35.96 -2.09
CA ASN A 247 -5.97 -34.97 -2.21
C ASN A 247 -5.48 -33.71 -2.95
N ALA A 248 -6.12 -33.32 -4.04
CA ALA A 248 -5.66 -32.20 -4.89
C ALA A 248 -5.81 -30.83 -4.20
N VAL A 249 -6.83 -30.65 -3.34
CA VAL A 249 -7.06 -29.40 -2.62
C VAL A 249 -5.94 -29.16 -1.61
N LEU A 250 -5.63 -30.16 -0.78
CA LEU A 250 -4.52 -30.05 0.18
C LEU A 250 -3.19 -29.80 -0.53
N ARG A 251 -2.91 -30.52 -1.62
CA ARG A 251 -1.66 -30.31 -2.38
C ARG A 251 -1.57 -28.93 -3.00
N HIS A 252 -2.68 -28.38 -3.50
CA HIS A 252 -2.69 -27.00 -3.99
C HIS A 252 -2.36 -26.02 -2.87
N LEU A 253 -3.00 -26.17 -1.70
CA LEU A 253 -2.78 -25.30 -0.55
C LEU A 253 -1.33 -25.37 -0.03
N VAL A 254 -0.76 -26.58 0.06
CA VAL A 254 0.64 -26.78 0.44
C VAL A 254 1.59 -26.19 -0.61
N HIS A 255 1.31 -26.40 -1.90
CA HIS A 255 2.08 -25.82 -3.00
C HIS A 255 2.07 -24.27 -2.96
N GLN A 256 0.96 -23.66 -2.53
CA GLN A 256 0.85 -22.22 -2.34
C GLN A 256 1.54 -21.69 -1.06
N GLY A 257 2.08 -22.58 -0.22
CA GLY A 257 2.95 -22.24 0.91
C GLY A 257 2.34 -22.45 2.30
N LEU A 258 1.19 -23.12 2.43
CA LEU A 258 0.64 -23.55 3.71
C LEU A 258 1.34 -24.81 4.23
N ASP A 259 1.47 -24.93 5.56
CA ASP A 259 1.84 -26.22 6.16
C ASP A 259 0.58 -27.07 6.32
N GLU A 260 0.71 -28.39 6.23
CA GLU A 260 -0.43 -29.29 6.45
C GLU A 260 -1.05 -29.10 7.84
N GLY A 261 -0.25 -28.81 8.85
CA GLY A 261 -0.72 -28.55 10.21
C GLY A 261 -1.50 -27.24 10.37
N ASP A 262 -1.34 -26.28 9.46
CA ASP A 262 -2.11 -25.03 9.46
C ASP A 262 -3.52 -25.23 8.89
N ILE A 263 -3.78 -26.34 8.18
CA ILE A 263 -5.04 -26.58 7.46
C ILE A 263 -6.01 -27.33 8.36
N GLY A 264 -6.90 -26.58 9.01
CA GLY A 264 -8.01 -27.14 9.78
C GLY A 264 -9.18 -27.58 8.89
N PRO A 265 -9.98 -28.59 9.31
CA PRO A 265 -11.17 -29.00 8.56
C PRO A 265 -12.24 -27.90 8.48
N GLU A 266 -12.31 -27.05 9.51
CA GLU A 266 -13.23 -25.92 9.60
C GLU A 266 -12.69 -24.64 8.94
N MET A 267 -11.42 -24.64 8.52
CA MET A 267 -10.83 -23.51 7.82
C MET A 267 -11.55 -23.29 6.50
N THR A 268 -11.93 -22.05 6.26
CA THR A 268 -12.57 -21.63 5.02
C THR A 268 -11.54 -21.32 3.93
N VAL A 269 -11.95 -21.36 2.66
CA VAL A 269 -11.10 -20.93 1.54
C VAL A 269 -10.64 -19.48 1.71
N GLY A 270 -11.49 -18.61 2.27
CA GLY A 270 -11.17 -17.22 2.57
C GLY A 270 -10.02 -17.11 3.56
N GLU A 271 -10.09 -17.82 4.68
CA GLU A 271 -9.03 -17.85 5.71
C GLU A 271 -7.72 -18.43 5.16
N ALA A 272 -7.79 -19.52 4.39
CA ALA A 272 -6.62 -20.11 3.76
C ALA A 272 -5.96 -19.15 2.76
N THR A 273 -6.76 -18.45 1.95
CA THR A 273 -6.26 -17.45 1.00
C THR A 273 -5.61 -16.26 1.72
N GLU A 274 -6.22 -15.78 2.80
CA GLU A 274 -5.67 -14.71 3.63
C GLU A 274 -4.33 -15.12 4.26
N LEU A 275 -4.23 -16.36 4.76
CA LEU A 275 -2.98 -16.90 5.29
C LEU A 275 -1.89 -17.04 4.21
N ILE A 276 -2.22 -17.58 3.03
CA ILE A 276 -1.29 -17.69 1.89
C ILE A 276 -0.76 -16.30 1.51
N GLU A 277 -1.64 -15.30 1.41
CA GLU A 277 -1.23 -13.93 1.09
C GLU A 277 -0.31 -13.36 2.16
N PHE A 278 -0.61 -13.59 3.44
CA PHE A 278 0.26 -13.17 4.54
C PHE A 278 1.64 -13.83 4.45
N ARG A 279 1.71 -15.15 4.19
CA ARG A 279 2.98 -15.87 4.01
C ARG A 279 3.78 -15.34 2.82
N LYS A 280 3.14 -15.04 1.69
CA LYS A 280 3.79 -14.42 0.52
C LYS A 280 4.36 -13.05 0.87
N LYS A 281 3.67 -12.25 1.69
CA LYS A 281 4.19 -10.96 2.20
C LYS A 281 5.37 -11.16 3.16
N LEU A 282 5.33 -12.15 4.06
CA LEU A 282 6.48 -12.50 4.90
C LEU A 282 7.70 -12.95 4.07
N GLN A 283 7.52 -13.64 2.94
CA GLN A 283 8.62 -13.96 2.02
C GLN A 283 9.22 -12.71 1.36
N VAL A 284 8.42 -11.69 1.08
CA VAL A 284 8.93 -10.37 0.64
C VAL A 284 9.75 -9.74 1.76
N ALA A 285 9.20 -9.67 2.98
CA ALA A 285 9.91 -9.12 4.13
C ALA A 285 11.24 -9.84 4.42
N SER A 286 11.24 -11.17 4.40
CA SER A 286 12.42 -12.03 4.56
C SER A 286 13.54 -11.68 3.58
N ARG A 287 13.21 -11.43 2.31
CA ARG A 287 14.19 -11.02 1.29
C ARG A 287 14.75 -9.62 1.51
N VAL A 288 13.96 -8.74 2.14
CA VAL A 288 14.32 -7.34 2.38
C VAL A 288 15.19 -7.20 3.64
N ASN A 289 14.80 -7.83 4.75
CA ASN A 289 15.51 -7.73 6.04
C ASN A 289 16.52 -8.86 6.28
N GLY A 290 16.53 -9.91 5.46
CA GLY A 290 17.46 -11.04 5.56
C GLY A 290 17.12 -12.07 6.64
N ILE A 291 15.99 -11.92 7.36
CA ILE A 291 15.57 -12.90 8.37
C ILE A 291 15.02 -14.14 7.63
N PRO A 292 15.47 -15.37 7.96
CA PRO A 292 14.99 -16.58 7.30
C PRO A 292 13.46 -16.71 7.38
N PHE A 293 12.84 -17.01 6.23
CA PHE A 293 11.37 -17.17 6.16
C PHE A 293 10.81 -18.19 7.17
N PRO A 294 11.43 -19.37 7.43
CA PRO A 294 10.94 -20.30 8.45
C PRO A 294 10.84 -19.68 9.86
N ASP A 295 11.80 -18.82 10.22
CA ASP A 295 11.85 -18.18 11.54
C ASP A 295 10.74 -17.13 11.67
N LEU A 296 10.54 -16.33 10.61
CA LEU A 296 9.41 -15.41 10.53
C LEU A 296 8.08 -16.15 10.58
N LYS A 297 7.98 -17.27 9.87
CA LYS A 297 6.77 -18.08 9.80
C LYS A 297 6.34 -18.58 11.18
N ALA A 298 7.31 -19.01 11.99
CA ALA A 298 7.09 -19.57 13.31
C ALA A 298 6.74 -18.51 14.38
N LYS A 299 7.25 -17.28 14.25
CA LYS A 299 7.18 -16.27 15.32
C LYS A 299 6.23 -15.11 15.04
N VAL A 300 6.02 -14.75 13.77
CA VAL A 300 5.30 -13.54 13.38
C VAL A 300 3.87 -13.87 12.95
N SER A 301 2.89 -13.25 13.62
CA SER A 301 1.47 -13.35 13.32
C SER A 301 0.96 -12.11 12.58
N SER A 302 -0.07 -12.30 11.75
CA SER A 302 -0.72 -11.21 10.99
C SER A 302 -1.38 -10.16 11.89
N SER A 303 -1.79 -10.54 13.10
CA SER A 303 -2.35 -9.62 14.11
C SER A 303 -1.33 -8.66 14.72
N GLN A 304 -0.04 -8.85 14.44
CA GLN A 304 1.03 -8.01 14.96
C GLN A 304 1.51 -6.96 13.97
N ILE A 305 1.09 -7.04 12.70
CA ILE A 305 1.66 -6.26 11.58
C ILE A 305 0.71 -5.10 11.24
N PRO A 306 1.07 -3.84 11.59
CA PRO A 306 0.21 -2.68 11.35
C PRO A 306 -0.23 -2.51 9.90
N SER A 307 0.69 -2.62 8.93
CA SER A 307 0.36 -2.42 7.51
C SER A 307 -0.63 -3.48 7.02
N TRP A 308 -0.54 -4.71 7.53
CA TRP A 308 -1.48 -5.78 7.22
C TRP A 308 -2.88 -5.48 7.77
N ILE A 309 -2.97 -5.06 9.03
CA ILE A 309 -4.24 -4.70 9.68
C ILE A 309 -4.92 -3.55 8.93
N VAL A 310 -4.15 -2.52 8.56
CA VAL A 310 -4.65 -1.36 7.81
C VAL A 310 -5.21 -1.80 6.45
N GLU A 311 -4.41 -2.51 5.66
CA GLU A 311 -4.80 -2.96 4.32
C GLU A 311 -6.03 -3.87 4.36
N LYS A 312 -6.04 -4.86 5.26
CA LYS A 312 -7.16 -5.81 5.36
C LYS A 312 -8.43 -5.18 5.89
N SER A 313 -8.34 -4.24 6.82
CA SER A 313 -9.52 -3.52 7.32
C SER A 313 -10.15 -2.66 6.22
N LEU A 314 -9.35 -2.02 5.37
CA LEU A 314 -9.84 -1.26 4.21
C LEU A 314 -10.49 -2.19 3.16
N VAL A 315 -9.92 -3.37 2.92
CA VAL A 315 -10.50 -4.37 2.03
C VAL A 315 -11.84 -4.87 2.56
N ARG A 316 -11.88 -5.31 3.82
CA ARG A 316 -13.03 -5.96 4.47
C ARG A 316 -14.21 -5.01 4.73
N HIS A 317 -13.92 -3.75 5.02
CA HIS A 317 -14.94 -2.75 5.35
C HIS A 317 -15.13 -1.68 4.26
N GLY A 318 -14.40 -1.80 3.15
CA GLY A 318 -14.48 -0.92 1.99
C GLY A 318 -15.84 -0.97 1.30
N GLN A 319 -16.14 0.07 0.52
CA GLN A 319 -17.34 0.11 -0.31
C GLN A 319 -17.19 -0.82 -1.51
N ASP A 320 -18.26 -1.55 -1.83
CA ASP A 320 -18.32 -2.25 -3.12
C ASP A 320 -18.71 -1.23 -4.20
N LEU A 321 -17.73 -0.82 -5.00
CA LEU A 321 -17.89 0.26 -5.98
C LEU A 321 -18.28 -0.27 -7.35
N ARG A 322 -19.01 0.55 -8.11
CA ARG A 322 -19.37 0.24 -9.49
C ARG A 322 -18.15 0.07 -10.39
N GLU A 323 -17.12 0.90 -10.20
CA GLU A 323 -15.85 0.84 -10.91
C GLU A 323 -14.70 0.64 -9.89
N ARG A 324 -13.82 -0.32 -10.17
CA ARG A 324 -12.64 -0.70 -9.39
C ARG A 324 -11.41 -0.12 -10.09
N LYS A 325 -10.93 1.02 -9.59
CA LYS A 325 -9.81 1.73 -10.21
C LYS A 325 -8.50 1.07 -9.80
N GLY A 326 -7.50 1.07 -10.68
CA GLY A 326 -6.17 0.58 -10.33
C GLY A 326 -5.49 1.41 -9.23
N SER A 327 -5.90 2.66 -9.03
CA SER A 327 -5.39 3.52 -7.96
C SER A 327 -5.75 3.00 -6.56
N ASP A 328 -6.77 2.14 -6.42
CA ASP A 328 -7.18 1.57 -5.13
C ASP A 328 -6.05 0.83 -4.43
N LEU A 329 -5.12 0.26 -5.20
CA LEU A 329 -3.93 -0.41 -4.66
C LEU A 329 -2.98 0.59 -4.02
N VAL A 330 -2.71 1.71 -4.71
CA VAL A 330 -1.80 2.75 -4.21
C VAL A 330 -2.44 3.47 -3.03
N ASP A 331 -3.74 3.75 -3.08
CA ASP A 331 -4.50 4.32 -1.96
C ASP A 331 -4.36 3.47 -0.68
N GLY A 332 -4.39 2.13 -0.82
CA GLY A 332 -4.15 1.20 0.27
C GLY A 332 -2.73 1.32 0.84
N TYR A 333 -1.72 1.49 -0.02
CA TYR A 333 -0.34 1.71 0.41
C TYR A 333 -0.15 3.06 1.11
N LEU A 334 -0.79 4.13 0.63
CA LEU A 334 -0.77 5.44 1.29
C LEU A 334 -1.40 5.39 2.68
N MET A 335 -2.51 4.66 2.82
CA MET A 335 -3.13 4.46 4.12
C MET A 335 -2.23 3.74 5.12
N CYS A 336 -1.34 2.86 4.66
CA CYS A 336 -0.38 2.21 5.54
C CYS A 336 0.71 3.15 6.08
N LEU A 337 0.81 4.39 5.58
CA LEU A 337 1.66 5.43 6.17
C LEU A 337 1.04 6.06 7.41
N SER A 338 -0.29 6.06 7.50
CA SER A 338 -1.05 6.75 8.56
C SER A 338 -0.75 6.34 10.02
N PRO A 339 -0.20 5.15 10.33
CA PRO A 339 0.27 4.85 11.69
C PRO A 339 1.56 5.61 12.06
N TYR A 340 2.32 6.07 11.07
CA TYR A 340 3.68 6.60 11.25
C TYR A 340 3.79 8.12 11.08
N ILE A 341 2.78 8.75 10.49
CA ILE A 341 2.78 10.18 10.16
C ILE A 341 1.63 10.92 10.85
N ASP A 342 1.80 12.23 11.04
CA ASP A 342 0.84 13.05 11.79
C ASP A 342 -0.45 13.31 11.03
N LEU A 343 -0.40 13.38 9.70
CA LEU A 343 -1.55 13.70 8.86
C LEU A 343 -1.48 12.98 7.50
N THR A 344 -2.50 12.20 7.17
CA THR A 344 -2.65 11.58 5.84
C THR A 344 -3.83 12.19 5.10
N LEU A 345 -3.58 12.81 3.95
CA LEU A 345 -4.62 13.37 3.08
C LEU A 345 -4.91 12.40 1.95
N ILE A 346 -6.18 12.04 1.81
CA ILE A 346 -6.64 11.07 0.83
C ILE A 346 -7.88 11.59 0.10
N ASP A 347 -8.22 10.93 -1.01
CA ASP A 347 -9.45 11.23 -1.72
C ASP A 347 -10.70 10.87 -0.89
N LYS A 348 -11.86 11.36 -1.33
CA LYS A 348 -13.15 11.14 -0.66
C LYS A 348 -13.49 9.66 -0.47
N ARG A 349 -13.17 8.81 -1.45
CA ARG A 349 -13.51 7.39 -1.45
C ARG A 349 -12.67 6.63 -0.43
N THR A 350 -11.36 6.83 -0.45
CA THR A 350 -10.44 6.19 0.49
C THR A 350 -10.75 6.66 1.91
N TRP A 351 -11.16 7.92 2.08
CA TRP A 351 -11.64 8.43 3.37
C TRP A 351 -12.89 7.74 3.88
N GLU A 352 -13.92 7.52 3.05
CA GLU A 352 -15.11 6.77 3.49
C GLU A 352 -14.77 5.31 3.84
N ASN A 353 -13.85 4.67 3.11
CA ASN A 353 -13.37 3.33 3.45
C ASN A 353 -12.65 3.32 4.80
N ALA A 354 -11.76 4.28 5.06
CA ALA A 354 -11.07 4.44 6.33
C ALA A 354 -12.04 4.72 7.49
N ARG A 355 -13.06 5.57 7.26
CA ARG A 355 -14.12 5.86 8.25
C ARG A 355 -14.90 4.61 8.63
N ARG A 356 -15.30 3.80 7.65
CA ARG A 356 -16.01 2.53 7.88
C ARG A 356 -15.14 1.50 8.58
N ALA A 357 -13.87 1.39 8.19
CA ALA A 357 -12.90 0.52 8.86
C ALA A 357 -12.72 0.93 10.32
N ARG A 358 -12.51 2.21 10.61
CA ARG A 358 -12.39 2.76 11.97
C ARG A 358 -13.60 2.45 12.85
N SER A 359 -14.82 2.50 12.32
CA SER A 359 -16.02 2.17 13.11
C SER A 359 -16.23 0.68 13.38
N LYS A 360 -15.54 -0.21 12.65
CA LYS A 360 -15.79 -1.66 12.66
C LYS A 360 -14.61 -2.50 13.16
N SER A 361 -13.41 -1.92 13.19
CA SER A 361 -12.17 -2.58 13.58
C SER A 361 -11.47 -1.73 14.65
N PRO A 362 -11.54 -2.14 15.94
CA PRO A 362 -10.82 -1.48 17.02
C PRO A 362 -9.32 -1.41 16.75
N GLU A 363 -8.73 -2.50 16.24
CA GLU A 363 -7.30 -2.59 15.91
C GLU A 363 -6.90 -1.55 14.86
N PHE A 364 -7.74 -1.34 13.84
CA PHE A 364 -7.53 -0.29 12.86
C PHE A 364 -7.62 1.10 13.49
N SER A 365 -8.62 1.32 14.35
CA SER A 365 -8.85 2.61 14.99
C SER A 365 -7.69 3.05 15.87
N ASP A 366 -7.09 2.11 16.61
CA ASP A 366 -5.98 2.38 17.52
C ASP A 366 -4.68 2.71 16.77
N LEU A 367 -4.44 2.02 15.65
CA LEU A 367 -3.26 2.20 14.81
C LEU A 367 -3.29 3.51 14.02
N VAL A 368 -4.37 3.77 13.31
CA VAL A 368 -4.43 4.84 12.30
C VAL A 368 -4.48 6.22 12.96
N GLY A 369 -3.53 7.08 12.59
CA GLY A 369 -3.46 8.48 13.00
C GLY A 369 -4.55 9.35 12.38
N ARG A 370 -4.25 10.65 12.23
CA ARG A 370 -5.19 11.60 11.65
C ARG A 370 -5.26 11.42 10.14
N VAL A 371 -6.47 11.13 9.65
CA VAL A 371 -6.75 10.92 8.22
C VAL A 371 -7.86 11.85 7.81
N GLU A 372 -7.57 12.70 6.84
CA GLU A 372 -8.46 13.77 6.39
C GLU A 372 -8.70 13.65 4.89
N ARG A 373 -9.85 14.17 4.46
CA ARG A 373 -10.15 14.33 3.04
C ARG A 373 -9.97 15.78 2.64
N SER A 374 -9.40 16.00 1.47
CA SER A 374 -9.43 17.31 0.82
C SER A 374 -9.72 17.15 -0.68
N PRO A 375 -10.51 18.03 -1.29
CA PRO A 375 -10.71 17.99 -2.74
C PRO A 375 -9.43 18.31 -3.51
N ASP A 376 -8.55 19.15 -2.95
CA ASP A 376 -7.25 19.48 -3.53
C ASP A 376 -6.24 19.95 -2.46
N TYR A 377 -5.00 20.25 -2.88
CA TYR A 377 -3.95 20.72 -1.96
C TYR A 377 -4.31 22.07 -1.31
N SER A 378 -5.13 22.92 -1.94
CA SER A 378 -5.50 24.22 -1.37
C SER A 378 -6.41 24.08 -0.15
N GLY A 379 -7.28 23.07 -0.13
CA GLY A 379 -8.10 22.72 1.03
C GLY A 379 -7.29 22.13 2.19
N VAL A 380 -6.08 21.64 1.94
CA VAL A 380 -5.21 21.02 2.97
C VAL A 380 -4.80 22.04 4.03
N SER A 381 -4.60 23.31 3.66
CA SER A 381 -4.24 24.38 4.62
C SER A 381 -5.20 24.48 5.80
N ASN A 382 -6.49 24.20 5.58
CA ASN A 382 -7.51 24.19 6.65
C ASN A 382 -7.26 23.11 7.71
N HIS A 383 -6.56 22.03 7.35
CA HIS A 383 -6.26 20.92 8.25
C HIS A 383 -4.96 21.15 9.05
N LEU A 384 -4.05 22.00 8.56
CA LEU A 384 -2.74 22.25 9.18
C LEU A 384 -2.86 23.00 10.51
N SER A 385 -3.84 23.90 10.63
CA SER A 385 -4.09 24.69 11.85
C SER A 385 -4.87 23.96 12.93
N ALA A 386 -5.56 22.87 12.58
CA ALA A 386 -6.26 22.05 13.56
C ALA A 386 -5.22 21.24 14.37
N ALA A 387 -5.16 21.50 15.69
CA ALA A 387 -4.26 20.82 16.60
C ALA A 387 -4.37 19.30 16.43
N SER A 388 -3.24 18.64 16.15
CA SER A 388 -3.16 17.19 16.30
C SER A 388 -3.45 16.87 17.77
N PRO A 389 -4.33 15.91 18.10
CA PRO A 389 -4.37 15.39 19.45
C PRO A 389 -2.97 14.84 19.74
N GLU A 390 -2.26 15.43 20.71
CA GLU A 390 -1.03 14.88 21.24
C GLU A 390 -1.34 13.44 21.68
N LYS A 391 -0.93 12.44 20.88
CA LYS A 391 -0.76 11.09 21.41
C LYS A 391 0.37 11.23 22.42
N ALA A 392 0.00 11.26 23.69
CA ALA A 392 0.91 11.34 24.81
C ALA A 392 2.04 10.31 24.61
N ALA A 393 3.24 10.82 24.30
CA ALA A 393 4.44 10.06 24.49
C ALA A 393 4.54 9.84 26.01
N ALA A 394 4.13 8.65 26.46
CA ALA A 394 4.30 8.25 27.83
C ALA A 394 5.79 8.31 28.16
N THR A 395 6.15 9.37 28.86
CA THR A 395 7.39 9.47 29.60
C THR A 395 7.27 8.48 30.76
N ARG A 396 8.00 7.36 30.69
CA ARG A 396 8.61 6.65 31.82
C ARG A 396 9.52 5.55 31.33
#